data_AF-A0A450Z874-F1
#
_entry.id   AF-A0A450Z874-F1
#
_cell.length_a   1.000
_cell.length_b   1.000
_cell.length_c   1.000
_cell.angle_alpha   90.00
_cell.angle_beta   90.00
_cell.angle_gamma   90.00
#
_symmetry.space_group_name_H-M   'P 1'
#
loop_
_entity.id
_entity.type
_entity.pdbx_description
1 polymer ?
#
loop_
_entity_poly.entity_id
_entity_poly.type
_entity_poly.pdbx_seq_one_letter_code
_entity_poly.pdbx_strand_id
1 'polypeptide(L)'
;MIKGLLRGETPEQVLQYASKRLKATEEELLDALAGELTADHIFVISEILDHIEDLERRIAVFSRQLLTKLEPYKPMLQAMQTIPGIDRMGAAMLLVEVGGDMTAFGTAEKLASWAGVCPGNHESAGKRVAGKKRKGNPYVRRILCEAANAASRTRCALQEKFKSLLVRRGRKRAIFALAHKMLKIVFVLLSRGDYYRDATTNYEKLTVERNAPRWMKMLVKYGYITATA
;
A
#
# COMPACT_ATOMS: atom_id res chain seq x y z
N MET A 1 -3.45 -3.83 -24.16
CA MET A 1 -2.46 -4.14 -25.21
C MET A 1 -2.38 -5.65 -25.45
N ILE A 2 -1.89 -6.49 -24.52
CA ILE A 2 -1.74 -7.95 -24.73
C ILE A 2 -3.03 -8.64 -25.22
N LYS A 3 -4.17 -8.41 -24.57
CA LYS A 3 -5.48 -8.92 -25.03
C LYS A 3 -5.85 -8.49 -26.45
N GLY A 4 -5.43 -7.29 -26.86
CA GLY A 4 -5.66 -6.80 -28.20
C GLY A 4 -4.82 -7.56 -29.24
N LEU A 5 -3.55 -7.82 -28.90
CA LEU A 5 -2.66 -8.66 -29.71
C LEU A 5 -3.22 -10.07 -29.91
N LEU A 6 -3.72 -10.69 -28.83
CA LEU A 6 -4.36 -12.02 -28.91
C LEU A 6 -5.64 -12.04 -29.75
N ARG A 7 -6.34 -10.90 -29.87
CA ARG A 7 -7.53 -10.76 -30.74
C ARG A 7 -7.17 -10.48 -32.21
N GLY A 8 -5.89 -10.35 -32.54
CA GLY A 8 -5.44 -9.98 -33.88
C GLY A 8 -5.75 -8.53 -34.26
N GLU A 9 -5.90 -7.64 -33.29
CA GLU A 9 -6.07 -6.20 -33.54
C GLU A 9 -4.79 -5.59 -34.14
N THR A 10 -4.94 -4.57 -35.00
CA THR A 10 -3.78 -3.90 -35.63
C THR A 10 -2.95 -3.13 -34.60
N PRO A 11 -1.65 -2.86 -34.84
CA PRO A 11 -0.82 -2.08 -33.93
C PRO A 11 -1.46 -0.76 -33.48
N GLU A 12 -2.13 -0.05 -34.38
CA GLU A 12 -2.83 1.22 -34.09
C GLU A 12 -4.03 1.01 -33.15
N GLN A 13 -4.79 -0.08 -33.33
CA GLN A 13 -5.88 -0.45 -32.43
C GLN A 13 -5.35 -0.85 -31.05
N VAL A 14 -4.25 -1.62 -31.01
CA VAL A 14 -3.60 -2.05 -29.77
C VAL A 14 -3.08 -0.85 -28.96
N LEU A 15 -2.57 0.17 -29.65
CA LEU A 15 -2.05 1.40 -29.04
C LEU A 15 -3.13 2.19 -28.29
N GLN A 16 -4.40 2.08 -28.65
CA GLN A 16 -5.50 2.72 -27.92
C GLN A 16 -5.61 2.24 -26.46
N TYR A 17 -5.11 1.03 -26.18
CA TYR A 17 -5.04 0.47 -24.82
C TYR A 17 -3.74 0.82 -24.08
N ALA A 18 -2.86 1.64 -24.65
CA ALA A 18 -1.59 2.02 -24.07
C ALA A 18 -1.78 2.87 -22.80
N SER A 19 -0.97 2.59 -21.78
CA SER A 19 -1.00 3.38 -20.55
C SER A 19 -0.30 4.72 -20.77
N LYS A 20 -0.90 5.81 -20.27
CA LYS A 20 -0.29 7.15 -20.24
C LYS A 20 1.01 7.23 -19.43
N ARG A 21 1.39 6.14 -18.74
CA ARG A 21 2.64 6.03 -17.97
C ARG A 21 3.81 5.48 -18.80
N LEU A 22 3.55 4.98 -20.01
CA LEU A 22 4.61 4.58 -20.93
C LEU A 22 5.41 5.83 -21.30
N LYS A 23 6.74 5.71 -21.25
CA LYS A 23 7.66 6.80 -21.58
C LYS A 23 8.09 6.78 -23.05
N ALA A 24 7.79 5.70 -23.75
CA ALA A 24 8.10 5.53 -25.16
C ALA A 24 7.19 6.41 -26.02
N THR A 25 7.70 6.86 -27.16
CA THR A 25 6.91 7.58 -28.15
C THR A 25 5.91 6.64 -28.83
N GLU A 26 4.90 7.20 -29.48
CA GLU A 26 3.95 6.42 -30.28
C GLU A 26 4.65 5.61 -31.38
N GLU A 27 5.64 6.23 -32.05
CA GLU A 27 6.46 5.56 -33.07
C GLU A 27 7.25 4.37 -32.48
N GLU A 28 7.91 4.55 -31.34
CA GLU A 28 8.65 3.46 -30.67
C GLU A 28 7.74 2.30 -30.26
N LEU A 29 6.50 2.60 -29.86
CA LEU A 29 5.51 1.59 -29.51
C LEU A 29 4.98 0.85 -30.73
N LEU A 30 4.72 1.55 -31.84
CA LEU A 30 4.30 0.91 -33.09
C LEU A 30 5.39 0.01 -33.66
N ASP A 31 6.66 0.45 -33.63
CA ASP A 31 7.82 -0.34 -34.04
C ASP A 31 7.95 -1.62 -33.18
N ALA A 32 7.80 -1.50 -31.86
CA ALA A 32 7.82 -2.66 -30.97
C ALA A 32 6.65 -3.64 -31.20
N LEU A 33 5.52 -3.17 -31.75
CA LEU A 33 4.35 -3.99 -32.09
C LEU A 33 4.43 -4.58 -33.52
N ALA A 34 5.39 -4.14 -34.34
CA ALA A 34 5.55 -4.62 -35.71
C ALA A 34 6.22 -6.01 -35.83
N GLY A 35 6.65 -6.60 -34.70
CA GLY A 35 7.24 -7.93 -34.68
C GLY A 35 6.28 -9.07 -35.04
N GLU A 36 6.83 -10.23 -35.42
CA GLU A 36 6.04 -11.40 -35.80
C GLU A 36 5.51 -12.16 -34.56
N LEU A 37 4.18 -12.21 -34.43
CA LEU A 37 3.50 -12.98 -33.39
C LEU A 37 3.00 -14.30 -33.97
N THR A 38 3.84 -15.34 -33.91
CA THR A 38 3.52 -16.68 -34.41
C THR A 38 2.41 -17.35 -33.61
N ALA A 39 1.82 -18.41 -34.17
CA ALA A 39 0.81 -19.22 -33.49
C ALA A 39 1.31 -19.79 -32.14
N ASP A 40 2.59 -20.18 -32.07
CA ASP A 40 3.21 -20.68 -30.83
C ASP A 40 3.33 -19.58 -29.77
N HIS A 41 3.69 -18.36 -30.16
CA HIS A 41 3.71 -17.20 -29.25
C HIS A 41 2.31 -16.90 -28.71
N ILE A 42 1.30 -16.90 -29.59
CA ILE A 42 -0.10 -16.67 -29.21
C ILE A 42 -0.56 -17.73 -28.21
N PHE A 43 -0.26 -19.01 -28.47
CA PHE A 43 -0.60 -20.10 -27.58
C PHE A 43 -0.01 -19.90 -26.17
N VAL A 44 1.30 -19.67 -26.07
CA VAL A 44 1.97 -19.49 -24.76
C VAL A 44 1.44 -18.26 -24.01
N ILE A 45 1.24 -17.14 -24.71
CA ILE A 45 0.74 -15.91 -24.09
C ILE A 45 -0.71 -16.10 -23.62
N SER A 46 -1.55 -16.81 -24.40
CA SER A 46 -2.92 -17.12 -24.00
C SER A 46 -2.95 -17.93 -22.72
N GLU A 47 -2.20 -19.04 -22.65
CA GLU A 47 -2.18 -19.89 -21.45
C GLU A 47 -1.70 -19.15 -20.19
N ILE A 48 -0.67 -18.30 -20.33
CA ILE A 48 -0.19 -17.48 -19.20
C ILE A 48 -1.24 -16.46 -18.78
N LEU A 49 -1.90 -15.81 -19.74
CA LEU A 49 -2.92 -14.81 -19.46
C LEU A 49 -4.14 -15.44 -18.78
N ASP A 50 -4.61 -16.58 -19.28
CA ASP A 50 -5.72 -17.33 -18.70
C ASP A 50 -5.41 -17.76 -17.26
N HIS A 51 -4.17 -18.19 -16.99
CA HIS A 51 -3.74 -18.52 -15.64
C HIS A 51 -3.72 -17.29 -14.71
N ILE A 52 -3.22 -16.14 -15.18
CA ILE A 52 -3.24 -14.89 -14.42
C ILE A 52 -4.68 -14.50 -14.09
N GLU A 53 -5.58 -14.56 -15.07
CA GLU A 53 -6.98 -14.19 -14.88
C GLU A 53 -7.72 -15.12 -13.93
N ASP A 54 -7.43 -16.42 -13.95
CA ASP A 54 -7.97 -17.35 -12.95
C ASP A 54 -7.48 -17.02 -11.54
N LEU A 55 -6.18 -16.75 -11.38
CA LEU A 55 -5.62 -16.37 -10.09
C LEU A 55 -6.23 -15.05 -9.58
N GLU A 56 -6.38 -14.04 -10.44
CA GLU A 56 -7.04 -12.77 -10.09
C GLU A 56 -8.49 -13.00 -9.66
N ARG A 57 -9.24 -13.84 -10.39
CA ARG A 57 -10.62 -14.20 -10.04
C ARG A 57 -10.68 -14.88 -8.67
N ARG A 58 -9.80 -15.83 -8.40
CA ARG A 58 -9.74 -16.54 -7.11
C ARG A 58 -9.35 -15.61 -5.96
N ILE A 59 -8.38 -14.71 -6.17
CA ILE A 59 -8.01 -13.68 -5.19
C ILE A 59 -9.22 -12.79 -4.86
N ALA A 60 -9.99 -12.38 -5.87
CA ALA A 60 -11.18 -11.56 -5.66
C ALA A 60 -12.26 -12.29 -4.84
N VAL A 61 -12.47 -13.58 -5.10
CA VAL A 61 -13.40 -14.43 -4.32
C VAL A 61 -12.99 -14.49 -2.85
N PHE A 62 -11.73 -14.83 -2.57
CA PHE A 62 -11.24 -14.91 -1.18
C PHE A 62 -11.24 -13.56 -0.48
N SER A 63 -10.83 -12.50 -1.18
CA SER A 63 -10.85 -11.13 -0.65
C SER A 63 -12.24 -10.71 -0.22
N ARG A 64 -13.26 -11.01 -1.05
CA ARG A 64 -14.66 -10.70 -0.72
C ARG A 64 -15.15 -11.50 0.48
N GLN A 65 -14.85 -12.80 0.53
CA GLN A 65 -15.25 -13.67 1.64
C GLN A 65 -14.60 -13.22 2.95
N LEU A 66 -13.30 -12.91 2.94
CA LEU A 66 -12.58 -12.39 4.10
C LEU A 66 -13.22 -11.11 4.62
N LEU A 67 -13.42 -10.12 3.74
CA LEU A 67 -14.00 -8.82 4.13
C LEU A 67 -15.43 -8.96 4.65
N THR A 68 -16.21 -9.88 4.09
CA THR A 68 -17.57 -10.17 4.58
C THR A 68 -17.53 -10.72 6.01
N LYS A 69 -16.63 -11.67 6.30
CA LYS A 69 -16.46 -12.22 7.64
C LYS A 69 -15.93 -11.21 8.66
N LEU A 70 -15.22 -10.18 8.20
CA LEU A 70 -14.67 -9.13 9.04
C LEU A 70 -15.60 -7.93 9.26
N GLU A 71 -16.83 -7.94 8.72
CA GLU A 71 -17.79 -6.85 8.94
C GLU A 71 -18.06 -6.54 10.43
N PRO A 72 -18.13 -7.53 11.35
CA PRO A 72 -18.26 -7.24 12.78
C PRO A 72 -17.08 -6.44 13.37
N TYR A 73 -15.91 -6.48 12.74
CA TYR A 73 -14.69 -5.79 13.18
C TYR A 73 -14.44 -4.49 12.42
N LYS A 74 -15.43 -3.99 11.68
CA LYS A 74 -15.32 -2.78 10.86
C LYS A 74 -14.73 -1.55 11.59
N PRO A 75 -15.07 -1.24 12.86
CA PRO A 75 -14.44 -0.12 13.57
C PRO A 75 -12.91 -0.28 13.69
N MET A 76 -12.42 -1.48 13.99
CA MET A 76 -10.98 -1.77 14.07
C MET A 76 -10.29 -1.64 12.70
N LEU A 77 -10.95 -2.12 11.64
CA LEU A 77 -10.45 -1.97 10.27
C LEU A 77 -10.37 -0.50 9.87
N GLN A 78 -11.39 0.30 10.18
CA GLN A 78 -11.42 1.73 9.88
C GLN A 78 -10.35 2.48 10.67
N ALA A 79 -10.18 2.17 11.96
CA ALA A 79 -9.11 2.71 12.78
C ALA A 79 -7.73 2.51 12.13
N MET A 80 -7.40 1.27 11.73
CA MET A 80 -6.10 1.00 11.08
C MET A 80 -5.94 1.68 9.72
N GLN A 81 -7.02 1.78 8.92
CA GLN A 81 -6.99 2.46 7.61
C GLN A 81 -6.73 3.97 7.69
N THR A 82 -6.89 4.59 8.87
CA THR A 82 -6.48 5.99 9.06
C THR A 82 -4.96 6.18 9.11
N ILE A 83 -4.20 5.10 9.31
CA ILE A 83 -2.73 5.16 9.27
C ILE A 83 -2.26 5.25 7.81
N PRO A 84 -1.48 6.27 7.43
CA PRO A 84 -0.96 6.40 6.07
C PRO A 84 -0.21 5.13 5.64
N GLY A 85 -0.60 4.61 4.47
CA GLY A 85 -0.02 3.41 3.87
C GLY A 85 -0.70 2.09 4.23
N ILE A 86 -1.66 2.06 5.17
CA ILE A 86 -2.49 0.88 5.43
C ILE A 86 -3.79 1.02 4.65
N ASP A 87 -4.01 0.10 3.71
CA ASP A 87 -5.27 0.00 2.96
C ASP A 87 -6.24 -1.00 3.62
N ARG A 88 -7.43 -1.16 3.02
CA ARG A 88 -8.47 -2.06 3.54
C ARG A 88 -7.96 -3.50 3.69
N MET A 89 -7.25 -4.02 2.70
CA MET A 89 -6.77 -5.39 2.72
C MET A 89 -5.60 -5.55 3.71
N GLY A 90 -4.69 -4.58 3.77
CA GLY A 90 -3.62 -4.56 4.77
C GLY A 90 -4.15 -4.52 6.20
N ALA A 91 -5.19 -3.72 6.47
CA ALA A 91 -5.87 -3.72 7.77
C ALA A 91 -6.53 -5.07 8.08
N ALA A 92 -7.25 -5.65 7.11
CA ALA A 92 -7.89 -6.96 7.27
C ALA A 92 -6.87 -8.07 7.60
N MET A 93 -5.79 -8.15 6.81
CA MET A 93 -4.75 -9.15 7.01
C MET A 93 -3.99 -8.93 8.34
N LEU A 94 -3.75 -7.67 8.75
CA LEU A 94 -3.18 -7.40 10.06
C LEU A 94 -4.10 -7.87 11.17
N LEU A 95 -5.40 -7.56 11.10
CA LEU A 95 -6.38 -7.96 12.11
C LEU A 95 -6.46 -9.48 12.26
N VAL A 96 -6.43 -10.22 11.15
CA VAL A 96 -6.44 -11.69 11.17
C VAL A 96 -5.22 -12.25 11.91
N GLU A 97 -4.05 -11.64 11.71
CA GLU A 97 -2.80 -12.12 12.31
C GLU A 97 -2.64 -11.70 13.78
N VAL A 98 -3.02 -10.47 14.13
CA VAL A 98 -2.79 -9.92 15.49
C VAL A 98 -4.01 -10.06 16.40
N GLY A 99 -5.21 -10.29 15.85
CA GLY A 99 -6.46 -10.29 16.59
C GLY A 99 -6.94 -8.89 16.98
N GLY A 100 -8.18 -8.83 17.49
CA GLY A 100 -8.80 -7.57 17.96
C GLY A 100 -8.51 -7.25 19.42
N ASP A 101 -8.03 -8.21 20.20
CA ASP A 101 -7.77 -8.05 21.64
C ASP A 101 -6.29 -7.83 21.92
N MET A 102 -5.92 -6.59 22.24
CA MET A 102 -4.54 -6.22 22.55
C MET A 102 -4.10 -6.63 23.96
N THR A 103 -5.03 -7.03 24.85
CA THR A 103 -4.68 -7.50 26.20
C THR A 103 -3.88 -8.80 26.15
N ALA A 104 -4.08 -9.63 25.12
CA ALA A 104 -3.31 -10.84 24.84
C ALA A 104 -1.79 -10.59 24.74
N PHE A 105 -1.38 -9.40 24.30
CA PHE A 105 0.03 -9.00 24.26
C PHE A 105 0.45 -8.19 25.49
N GLY A 106 -0.48 -7.48 26.14
CA GLY A 106 -0.24 -6.61 27.30
C GLY A 106 0.48 -5.30 26.96
N THR A 107 1.51 -5.32 26.12
CA THR A 107 2.23 -4.11 25.67
C THR A 107 2.56 -4.13 24.18
N ALA A 108 2.72 -2.93 23.59
CA ALA A 108 3.13 -2.77 22.20
C ALA A 108 4.52 -3.38 21.92
N GLU A 109 5.42 -3.37 22.91
CA GLU A 109 6.76 -3.98 22.83
C GLU A 109 6.67 -5.50 22.69
N LYS A 110 5.76 -6.14 23.45
CA LYS A 110 5.52 -7.58 23.37
C LYS A 110 4.93 -7.97 22.01
N LEU A 111 3.96 -7.21 21.50
CA LEU A 111 3.45 -7.39 20.14
C LEU A 111 4.56 -7.25 19.09
N ALA A 112 5.42 -6.22 19.21
CA ALA A 112 6.52 -6.01 18.28
C ALA A 112 7.60 -7.11 18.34
N SER A 113 7.83 -7.67 19.52
CA SER A 113 8.71 -8.83 19.72
C SER A 113 8.13 -10.08 19.06
N TRP A 114 6.83 -10.36 19.29
CA TRP A 114 6.12 -11.48 18.67
C TRP A 114 6.09 -11.38 17.13
N ALA A 115 5.77 -10.21 16.60
CA ALA A 115 5.80 -9.95 15.16
C ALA A 115 7.22 -9.96 14.57
N GLY A 116 8.27 -9.91 15.41
CA GLY A 116 9.67 -9.86 15.00
C GLY A 116 10.05 -8.60 14.24
N VAL A 117 9.35 -7.49 14.51
CA VAL A 117 9.67 -6.15 13.98
C VAL A 117 10.41 -5.28 14.99
N CYS A 118 10.67 -5.78 16.20
CA CYS A 118 11.55 -5.10 17.16
C CYS A 118 13.03 -5.19 16.73
N PRO A 119 13.87 -4.21 17.13
CA PRO A 119 15.32 -4.37 17.04
C PRO A 119 15.78 -5.61 17.81
N GLY A 120 16.78 -6.33 17.28
CA GLY A 120 17.38 -7.45 18.01
C GLY A 120 18.11 -6.95 19.25
N ASN A 121 17.82 -7.55 20.41
CA ASN A 121 18.66 -7.40 21.60
C ASN A 121 19.74 -8.48 21.58
N HIS A 122 20.98 -8.09 21.28
CA HIS A 122 22.17 -8.95 21.29
C HIS A 122 23.22 -8.28 22.14
N GLU A 123 23.11 -8.53 23.44
CA GLU A 123 24.02 -8.03 24.45
C GLU A 123 24.62 -9.24 25.19
N SER A 124 25.93 -9.25 25.31
CA SER A 124 26.66 -10.24 26.10
C SER A 124 27.78 -9.51 26.85
N ALA A 125 27.90 -9.77 28.15
CA ALA A 125 28.90 -9.13 29.03
C ALA A 125 28.97 -7.59 28.86
N GLY A 126 27.82 -6.92 28.75
CA GLY A 126 27.72 -5.45 28.57
C GLY A 126 28.13 -4.92 27.20
N LYS A 127 28.47 -5.79 26.23
CA LYS A 127 28.77 -5.42 24.85
C LYS A 127 27.56 -5.66 23.95
N ARG A 128 27.08 -4.59 23.31
CA ARG A 128 26.00 -4.66 22.33
C ARG A 128 26.54 -4.91 20.92
N VAL A 129 26.20 -6.05 20.35
CA VAL A 129 26.55 -6.42 18.97
C VAL A 129 25.36 -6.16 18.05
N ALA A 130 25.61 -5.93 16.76
CA ALA A 130 24.56 -5.74 15.77
C ALA A 130 23.63 -6.97 15.72
N GLY A 131 22.39 -6.80 16.18
CA GLY A 131 21.41 -7.87 16.21
C GLY A 131 20.83 -8.20 14.84
N LYS A 132 20.60 -9.49 14.58
CA LYS A 132 19.85 -9.95 13.40
C LYS A 132 18.35 -9.78 13.64
N LYS A 133 17.59 -9.64 12.55
CA LYS A 133 16.12 -9.68 12.58
C LYS A 133 15.65 -11.00 13.21
N ARG A 134 14.64 -10.95 14.08
CA ARG A 134 14.03 -12.14 14.70
C ARG A 134 13.12 -12.84 13.68
N LYS A 135 12.86 -14.15 13.87
CA LYS A 135 12.06 -14.96 12.93
C LYS A 135 10.63 -14.43 12.82
N GLY A 136 9.96 -14.18 13.96
CA GLY A 136 8.68 -13.43 14.07
C GLY A 136 7.56 -13.91 13.15
N ASN A 137 6.47 -13.15 13.10
CA ASN A 137 5.40 -13.38 12.11
C ASN A 137 5.80 -12.78 10.74
N PRO A 138 6.02 -13.59 9.69
CA PRO A 138 6.45 -13.11 8.39
C PRO A 138 5.37 -12.31 7.65
N TYR A 139 4.08 -12.61 7.86
CA TYR A 139 2.95 -11.94 7.22
C TYR A 139 2.79 -10.52 7.76
N VAL A 140 2.70 -10.36 9.09
CA VAL A 140 2.64 -9.04 9.75
C VAL A 140 3.81 -8.17 9.34
N ARG A 141 5.03 -8.74 9.34
CA ARG A 141 6.23 -8.01 8.90
C ARG A 141 6.15 -7.56 7.45
N ARG A 142 5.69 -8.42 6.54
CA ARG A 142 5.54 -8.08 5.12
C ARG A 142 4.53 -6.95 4.94
N ILE A 143 3.35 -7.06 5.55
CA ILE A 143 2.29 -6.06 5.45
C ILE A 143 2.77 -4.70 5.97
N LEU A 144 3.40 -4.67 7.15
CA LEU A 144 3.91 -3.42 7.74
C LEU A 144 5.05 -2.81 6.91
N CYS A 145 5.91 -3.61 6.29
CA CYS A 145 6.96 -3.09 5.41
C CYS A 145 6.38 -2.47 4.13
N GLU A 146 5.37 -3.09 3.52
CA GLU A 146 4.67 -2.52 2.37
C GLU A 146 3.92 -1.23 2.75
N ALA A 147 3.23 -1.24 3.89
CA ALA A 147 2.56 -0.06 4.42
C ALA A 147 3.55 1.06 4.72
N ALA A 148 4.73 0.74 5.29
CA ALA A 148 5.81 1.69 5.51
C ALA A 148 6.39 2.26 4.20
N ASN A 149 6.51 1.44 3.14
CA ASN A 149 6.91 1.91 1.81
C ASN A 149 5.89 2.91 1.24
N ALA A 150 4.59 2.64 1.38
CA ALA A 150 3.53 3.56 0.98
C ALA A 150 3.53 4.85 1.81
N ALA A 151 3.64 4.73 3.14
CA ALA A 151 3.73 5.86 4.06
C ALA A 151 4.94 6.75 3.75
N SER A 152 6.09 6.16 3.40
CA SER A 152 7.31 6.91 3.06
C SER A 152 7.16 7.85 1.85
N ARG A 153 6.16 7.59 0.99
CA ARG A 153 5.84 8.39 -0.21
C ARG A 153 4.65 9.31 -0.01
N THR A 154 4.02 9.29 1.16
CA THR A 154 2.84 10.10 1.49
C THR A 154 3.25 11.27 2.37
N ARG A 155 2.73 12.48 2.12
CA ARG A 155 2.98 13.64 3.00
C ARG A 155 2.29 13.39 4.34
N CYS A 156 3.08 13.06 5.37
CA CYS A 156 2.61 12.65 6.70
C CYS A 156 3.77 12.63 7.72
N ALA A 157 3.46 12.60 9.02
CA ALA A 157 4.48 12.49 10.08
C ALA A 157 5.34 11.22 9.97
N LEU A 158 4.80 10.14 9.41
CA LEU A 158 5.53 8.89 9.17
C LEU A 158 6.61 9.06 8.08
N GLN A 159 6.36 9.86 7.04
CA GLN A 159 7.34 10.18 6.02
C GLN A 159 8.49 11.02 6.59
N GLU A 160 8.20 12.00 7.44
CA GLU A 160 9.24 12.80 8.09
C GLU A 160 10.15 11.92 8.95
N LYS A 161 9.56 11.01 9.73
CA LYS A 161 10.32 10.02 10.49
C LYS A 161 11.18 9.16 9.57
N PHE A 162 10.64 8.68 8.45
CA PHE A 162 11.41 7.92 7.46
C PHE A 162 12.60 8.72 6.91
N LYS A 163 12.40 9.98 6.50
CA LYS A 163 13.47 10.84 5.99
C LYS A 163 14.59 11.02 7.03
N SER A 164 14.26 11.24 8.30
CA SER A 164 15.25 11.36 9.38
C SER A 164 16.11 10.10 9.58
N LEU A 165 15.52 8.93 9.33
CA LEU A 165 16.17 7.62 9.48
C LEU A 165 16.95 7.24 8.22
N LEU A 166 16.45 7.63 7.04
CA LEU A 166 17.04 7.35 5.74
C LEU A 166 18.49 7.83 5.68
N VAL A 167 18.73 9.07 6.10
CA VAL A 167 20.06 9.70 6.12
C VAL A 167 21.07 8.91 6.97
N ARG A 168 20.63 8.35 8.10
CA ARG A 168 21.55 7.72 9.08
C ARG A 168 21.69 6.20 8.93
N ARG A 169 20.69 5.53 8.35
CA ARG A 169 20.57 4.06 8.40
C ARG A 169 20.40 3.40 7.04
N GLY A 170 20.11 4.16 5.98
CA GLY A 170 19.76 3.64 4.66
C GLY A 170 18.32 3.12 4.59
N ARG A 171 17.83 2.97 3.35
CA ARG A 171 16.41 2.73 3.04
C ARG A 171 15.81 1.51 3.75
N LYS A 172 16.44 0.34 3.62
CA LYS A 172 15.90 -0.93 4.15
C LYS A 172 15.70 -0.87 5.68
N ARG A 173 16.67 -0.29 6.41
CA ARG A 173 16.59 -0.13 7.87
C ARG A 173 15.58 0.95 8.27
N ALA A 174 15.47 2.03 7.50
CA ALA A 174 14.47 3.08 7.74
C ALA A 174 13.04 2.56 7.57
N ILE A 175 12.76 1.77 6.53
CA ILE A 175 11.46 1.11 6.33
C ILE A 175 11.14 0.17 7.50
N PHE A 176 12.10 -0.67 7.92
CA PHE A 176 11.87 -1.59 9.03
C PHE A 176 11.60 -0.87 10.36
N ALA A 177 12.32 0.20 10.65
CA ALA A 177 12.08 1.03 11.83
C ALA A 177 10.72 1.76 11.75
N LEU A 178 10.28 2.16 10.55
CA LEU A 178 8.95 2.71 10.35
C LEU A 178 7.86 1.66 10.56
N ALA A 179 8.04 0.44 10.02
CA ALA A 179 7.14 -0.70 10.25
C ALA A 179 6.99 -1.01 11.74
N HIS A 180 8.09 -0.99 12.51
CA HIS A 180 8.05 -1.11 13.97
C HIS A 180 7.18 -0.01 14.61
N LYS A 181 7.38 1.26 14.21
CA LYS A 181 6.56 2.37 14.72
C LYS A 181 5.08 2.21 14.35
N MET A 182 4.78 1.78 13.11
CA MET A 182 3.41 1.55 12.64
C MET A 182 2.72 0.46 13.45
N LEU A 183 3.40 -0.64 13.78
CA LEU A 183 2.81 -1.69 14.63
C LEU A 183 2.47 -1.19 16.04
N LYS A 184 3.33 -0.33 16.62
CA LYS A 184 3.01 0.29 17.91
C LYS A 184 1.81 1.21 17.83
N ILE A 185 1.63 1.93 16.71
CA ILE A 185 0.43 2.73 16.47
C ILE A 185 -0.80 1.82 16.40
N VAL A 186 -0.73 0.74 15.61
CA VAL A 186 -1.83 -0.25 15.51
C VAL A 186 -2.24 -0.75 16.89
N PHE A 187 -1.28 -1.14 17.74
CA PHE A 187 -1.57 -1.56 19.13
C PHE A 187 -2.36 -0.49 19.88
N VAL A 188 -1.93 0.77 19.85
CA VAL A 188 -2.60 1.86 20.57
C VAL A 188 -4.01 2.11 20.04
N LEU A 189 -4.20 2.11 18.71
CA LEU A 189 -5.51 2.33 18.10
C LEU A 189 -6.49 1.22 18.48
N LEU A 190 -6.06 -0.05 18.41
CA LEU A 190 -6.91 -1.19 18.76
C LEU A 190 -7.21 -1.25 20.26
N SER A 191 -6.24 -0.93 21.12
CA SER A 191 -6.46 -0.88 22.58
C SER A 191 -7.42 0.22 23.03
N ARG A 192 -7.46 1.35 22.32
CA ARG A 192 -8.28 2.53 22.71
C ARG A 192 -9.57 2.67 21.92
N GLY A 193 -9.71 1.99 20.79
CA GLY A 193 -10.81 2.24 19.85
C GLY A 193 -10.71 3.60 19.16
N ASP A 194 -9.48 4.12 18.99
CA ASP A 194 -9.21 5.46 18.46
C ASP A 194 -8.75 5.42 16.99
N TYR A 195 -8.69 6.61 16.37
CA TYR A 195 -8.19 6.81 15.01
C TYR A 195 -6.81 7.49 15.00
N TYR A 196 -6.00 7.18 13.99
CA TYR A 196 -4.74 7.86 13.77
C TYR A 196 -4.98 9.32 13.40
N ARG A 197 -4.36 10.23 14.15
CA ARG A 197 -4.29 11.66 13.85
C ARG A 197 -2.85 12.02 13.54
N ASP A 198 -2.63 12.57 12.35
CA ASP A 198 -1.31 12.98 11.93
C ASP A 198 -0.90 14.26 12.66
N ALA A 199 0.27 14.24 13.28
CA ALA A 199 0.77 15.36 14.08
C ALA A 199 1.31 16.52 13.23
N THR A 200 1.65 16.28 11.95
CA THR A 200 2.31 17.29 11.11
C THR A 200 1.47 17.68 9.90
N THR A 201 0.52 16.84 9.50
CA THR A 201 -0.24 17.04 8.26
C THR A 201 -1.75 17.12 8.51
N ASN A 202 -2.35 18.24 8.13
CA ASN A 202 -3.81 18.36 8.02
C ASN A 202 -4.28 17.92 6.63
N TYR A 203 -4.80 16.69 6.53
CA TYR A 203 -5.26 16.11 5.25
C TYR A 203 -6.47 16.82 4.64
N GLU A 204 -7.35 17.37 5.47
CA GLU A 204 -8.52 18.12 5.01
C GLU A 204 -8.07 19.39 4.28
N LYS A 205 -7.18 20.16 4.91
CA LYS A 205 -6.56 21.35 4.29
C LYS A 205 -5.90 21.02 2.96
N LEU A 206 -5.10 19.96 2.89
CA LEU A 206 -4.46 19.53 1.63
C LEU A 206 -5.48 19.14 0.55
N THR A 207 -6.58 18.51 0.94
CA THR A 207 -7.64 18.10 0.02
C THR A 207 -8.37 19.32 -0.54
N VAL A 208 -8.65 20.29 0.32
CA VAL A 208 -9.25 21.57 -0.09
C VAL A 208 -8.30 22.31 -1.03
N GLU A 209 -7.03 22.50 -0.67
CA GLU A 209 -6.05 23.17 -1.52
C GLU A 209 -5.92 22.54 -2.91
N ARG A 210 -5.90 21.21 -2.99
CA ARG A 210 -5.79 20.48 -4.26
C ARG A 210 -7.02 20.63 -5.15
N ASN A 211 -8.22 20.60 -4.56
CA ASN A 211 -9.46 20.54 -5.32
C ASN A 211 -10.15 21.90 -5.49
N ALA A 212 -9.85 22.88 -4.65
CA ALA A 212 -10.47 24.19 -4.64
C ALA A 212 -10.51 24.85 -6.02
N PRO A 213 -9.44 24.86 -6.84
CA PRO A 213 -9.51 25.46 -8.18
C PRO A 213 -10.58 24.81 -9.07
N ARG A 214 -10.69 23.47 -9.01
CA ARG A 214 -11.70 22.72 -9.77
C ARG A 214 -13.10 22.99 -9.24
N TRP A 215 -13.28 23.00 -7.92
CA TRP A 215 -14.56 23.29 -7.28
C TRP A 215 -15.04 24.70 -7.60
N MET A 216 -14.16 25.71 -7.49
CA MET A 216 -14.47 27.09 -7.87
C MET A 216 -14.93 27.19 -9.32
N LYS A 217 -14.21 26.55 -10.26
CA LYS A 217 -14.61 26.53 -11.68
C LYS A 217 -15.99 25.90 -11.88
N MET A 218 -16.32 24.83 -11.15
CA MET A 218 -17.62 24.17 -11.24
C MET A 218 -18.74 25.02 -10.62
N LEU A 219 -18.49 25.64 -9.47
CA LEU A 219 -19.46 26.52 -8.81
C LEU A 219 -19.76 27.75 -9.67
N VAL A 220 -18.75 28.33 -10.34
CA VAL A 220 -18.95 29.39 -11.34
C VAL A 220 -19.76 28.89 -12.54
N LYS A 221 -19.37 27.74 -13.11
CA LYS A 221 -20.05 27.17 -14.29
C LYS A 221 -21.55 26.95 -14.09
N TYR A 222 -21.96 26.53 -12.89
CA TYR A 222 -23.36 26.28 -12.55
C TYR A 222 -24.04 27.45 -11.83
N GLY A 223 -23.41 28.62 -11.75
CA GLY A 223 -24.02 29.84 -11.20
C GLY A 223 -24.21 29.85 -9.69
N TYR A 224 -23.57 28.95 -8.94
CA TYR A 224 -23.61 28.96 -7.48
C TYR A 224 -22.77 30.11 -6.89
N ILE A 225 -21.75 30.55 -7.60
CA ILE A 225 -20.94 31.72 -7.25
C ILE A 225 -20.66 32.55 -8.52
N THR A 226 -20.60 33.87 -8.37
CA THR A 226 -20.16 34.76 -9.44
C THR A 226 -18.64 34.72 -9.55
N ALA A 227 -18.11 34.66 -10.78
CA ALA A 227 -16.67 34.85 -10.99
C ALA A 227 -16.29 36.24 -10.50
N THR A 228 -15.49 36.33 -9.44
CA THR A 228 -14.88 37.59 -9.01
C THR A 228 -13.97 38.08 -10.14
N ALA A 229 -14.21 39.31 -10.59
CA ALA A 229 -13.45 40.03 -11.61
C ALA A 229 -11.97 40.17 -11.23
#